data_AF-F7S472-F1
#
_entry.id   AF-F7S472-F1
#
_cell.length_a   1.000
_cell.length_b   1.000
_cell.length_c   1.000
_cell.angle_alpha   90.00
_cell.angle_beta   90.00
_cell.angle_gamma   90.00
#
_symmetry.space_group_name_H-M   'P 1'
#
loop_
_entity.id
_entity.type
_entity.pdbx_description
1 polymer ?
#
loop_
_entity_poly.entity_id
_entity_poly.type
_entity_poly.pdbx_seq_one_letter_code
_entity_poly.pdbx_strand_id
1 'polypeptide(L)'
;MAESALLTVPLDALHRSLGARMVDFAGYDMPVQYEGIIAEHLHCRAQAALFDVSHMGQAVLEGPDAAAALERVVTGDIQGLKPGRQRYTLLMNAQGGIVDDLMVANLGDRLLLVLNAGRKNVDVAHIRAHLPATVSLTPQFDRALLALQGPEAGAVLASLAPEVAAMRFMEAREMALSGISVTITRSGYTGEDGFEIGLPAAEAEGLARALLADARVKPAGLGARDSLRLEAGLPLYGNDIDETRDPIAAGLGFAIGKTRKMGWDFLGGDAVRAVHDAARA
;
A
#
# COMPACT_ATOMS: atom_id res chain seq x y z
N MET A 1 7.11 -1.75 -32.61
CA MET A 1 6.69 -0.70 -31.66
C MET A 1 7.93 -0.37 -30.84
N ALA A 2 8.31 0.89 -30.71
CA ALA A 2 9.43 1.24 -29.85
C ALA A 2 9.04 0.84 -28.42
N GLU A 3 9.75 -0.13 -27.86
CA GLU A 3 9.62 -0.53 -26.47
C GLU A 3 9.90 0.71 -25.62
N SER A 4 8.89 1.21 -24.91
CA SER A 4 9.06 2.37 -24.04
C SER A 4 10.05 1.97 -22.95
N ALA A 5 11.05 2.82 -22.69
CA ALA A 5 12.01 2.55 -21.63
C ALA A 5 11.26 2.44 -20.29
N LEU A 6 11.46 1.33 -19.58
CA LEU A 6 10.86 1.11 -18.26
C LEU A 6 11.32 2.19 -17.27
N LEU A 7 10.42 2.59 -16.38
CA LEU A 7 10.75 3.47 -15.27
C LEU A 7 11.61 2.72 -14.24
N THR A 8 12.48 3.43 -13.53
CA THR A 8 13.28 2.86 -12.45
C THR A 8 12.85 3.41 -11.10
N VAL A 9 13.07 2.60 -10.06
CA VAL A 9 12.88 2.98 -8.66
C VAL A 9 14.19 3.52 -8.06
N PRO A 10 14.14 4.29 -6.95
CA PRO A 10 15.34 4.86 -6.34
C PRO A 10 16.43 3.84 -5.98
N LEU A 11 16.06 2.57 -5.74
CA LEU A 11 16.97 1.50 -5.39
C LEU A 11 17.45 0.65 -6.58
N ASP A 12 17.21 1.03 -7.84
CA ASP A 12 17.60 0.23 -9.02
C ASP A 12 19.08 -0.19 -8.99
N ALA A 13 19.99 0.74 -8.71
CA ALA A 13 21.42 0.44 -8.61
C ALA A 13 21.74 -0.56 -7.50
N LEU A 14 21.08 -0.44 -6.34
CA LEU A 14 21.22 -1.38 -5.24
C LEU A 14 20.74 -2.77 -5.65
N HIS A 15 19.56 -2.88 -6.29
CA HIS A 15 19.00 -4.15 -6.75
C HIS A 15 19.97 -4.91 -7.65
N ARG A 16 20.54 -4.21 -8.65
CA ARG A 16 21.54 -4.78 -9.56
C ARG A 16 22.81 -5.20 -8.84
N SER A 17 23.28 -4.39 -7.89
CA SER A 17 24.47 -4.72 -7.09
C SER A 17 24.27 -5.96 -6.20
N LEU A 18 23.03 -6.23 -5.79
CA LEU A 18 22.65 -7.42 -5.02
C LEU A 18 22.35 -8.64 -5.92
N GLY A 19 22.55 -8.52 -7.24
CA GLY A 19 22.36 -9.62 -8.19
C GLY A 19 20.89 -9.92 -8.53
N ALA A 20 20.00 -8.95 -8.34
CA ALA A 20 18.58 -9.14 -8.66
C ALA A 20 18.36 -9.47 -10.14
N ARG A 21 17.41 -10.37 -10.39
CA ARG A 21 16.83 -10.53 -11.73
C ARG A 21 15.70 -9.50 -11.88
N MET A 22 15.81 -8.64 -12.89
CA MET A 22 14.84 -7.57 -13.13
C MET A 22 13.77 -8.00 -14.17
N VAL A 23 12.56 -7.46 -14.07
CA VAL A 23 11.41 -7.68 -14.97
C VAL A 23 10.58 -6.41 -15.13
N ASP A 24 9.84 -6.30 -16.24
CA ASP A 24 8.76 -5.31 -16.38
C ASP A 24 7.61 -5.65 -15.43
N PHE A 25 7.34 -4.75 -14.50
CA PHE A 25 6.17 -4.78 -13.64
C PHE A 25 5.49 -3.41 -13.61
N ALA A 26 4.30 -3.34 -14.20
CA ALA A 26 3.51 -2.11 -14.29
C ALA A 26 4.28 -0.92 -14.89
N GLY A 27 5.16 -1.17 -15.88
CA GLY A 27 5.98 -0.15 -16.53
C GLY A 27 7.24 0.25 -15.75
N TYR A 28 7.58 -0.49 -14.70
CA TYR A 28 8.81 -0.33 -13.93
C TYR A 28 9.75 -1.53 -14.13
N ASP A 29 11.06 -1.28 -14.17
CA ASP A 29 12.10 -2.32 -14.13
C ASP A 29 12.35 -2.71 -12.66
N MET A 30 11.80 -3.85 -12.23
CA MET A 30 11.72 -4.23 -10.82
C MET A 30 12.35 -5.61 -10.54
N PRO A 31 12.94 -5.83 -9.35
CA PRO A 31 13.49 -7.12 -8.97
C PRO A 31 12.39 -8.18 -8.80
N VAL A 32 12.38 -9.23 -9.63
CA VAL A 32 11.49 -10.38 -9.45
C VAL A 32 11.98 -11.34 -8.36
N GLN A 33 13.31 -11.47 -8.24
CA GLN A 33 13.99 -12.30 -7.24
C GLN A 33 15.48 -11.91 -7.13
N TYR A 34 16.12 -12.33 -6.04
CA TYR A 34 17.56 -12.25 -5.73
C TYR A 34 18.15 -13.66 -5.58
N GLU A 35 17.78 -14.39 -4.52
CA GLU A 35 18.26 -15.75 -4.24
C GLU A 35 17.29 -16.83 -4.76
N GLY A 36 16.07 -16.43 -5.14
CA GLY A 36 15.03 -17.29 -5.69
C GLY A 36 13.72 -17.14 -4.92
N ILE A 37 12.59 -17.16 -5.65
CA ILE A 37 11.25 -16.88 -5.11
C ILE A 37 10.92 -17.71 -3.86
N ILE A 38 11.16 -19.02 -3.88
CA ILE A 38 10.86 -19.90 -2.75
C ILE A 38 11.74 -19.58 -1.54
N ALA A 39 13.03 -19.30 -1.75
CA ALA A 39 13.95 -18.99 -0.66
C ALA A 39 13.58 -17.67 0.02
N GLU A 40 13.27 -16.63 -0.77
CA GLU A 40 12.84 -15.32 -0.27
C GLU A 40 11.50 -15.39 0.46
N HIS A 41 10.55 -16.16 -0.08
CA HIS A 41 9.27 -16.45 0.57
C HIS A 41 9.49 -17.07 1.95
N LEU A 42 10.23 -18.18 2.02
CA LEU A 42 10.49 -18.90 3.27
C LEU A 42 11.27 -18.04 4.26
N HIS A 43 12.17 -17.19 3.78
CA HIS A 43 12.89 -16.24 4.62
C HIS A 43 11.94 -15.20 5.23
N CYS A 44 10.98 -14.66 4.46
CA CYS A 44 9.96 -13.75 4.99
C CYS A 44 9.10 -14.43 6.07
N ARG A 45 8.71 -15.69 5.86
CA ARG A 45 7.95 -16.48 6.85
C ARG A 45 8.73 -16.74 8.14
N ALA A 46 10.05 -16.88 8.06
CA ALA A 46 10.89 -17.28 9.18
C ALA A 46 11.59 -16.11 9.91
N GLN A 47 11.89 -15.00 9.21
CA GLN A 47 12.72 -13.91 9.72
C GLN A 47 12.19 -12.54 9.27
N ALA A 48 12.97 -11.74 8.54
CA ALA A 48 12.56 -10.46 7.99
C ALA A 48 13.02 -10.33 6.53
N ALA A 49 12.12 -9.91 5.66
CA ALA A 49 12.37 -9.64 4.26
C ALA A 49 12.13 -8.15 3.97
N LEU A 50 13.05 -7.54 3.22
CA LEU A 50 12.97 -6.17 2.75
C LEU A 50 12.52 -6.15 1.29
N PHE A 51 11.37 -5.56 1.04
CA PHE A 51 10.84 -5.32 -0.31
C PHE A 51 10.97 -3.84 -0.66
N ASP A 52 11.44 -3.57 -1.86
CA ASP A 52 11.28 -2.24 -2.46
C ASP A 52 9.93 -2.16 -3.17
N VAL A 53 9.05 -1.31 -2.64
CA VAL A 53 7.73 -1.07 -3.19
C VAL A 53 7.58 0.38 -3.65
N SER A 54 8.68 1.06 -3.96
CA SER A 54 8.71 2.46 -4.40
C SER A 54 8.04 2.71 -5.76
N HIS A 55 7.67 1.65 -6.49
CA HIS A 55 6.84 1.75 -7.70
C HIS A 55 5.38 2.13 -7.37
N MET A 56 4.90 1.85 -6.15
CA MET A 56 3.60 2.28 -5.63
C MET A 56 3.43 3.81 -5.70
N GLY A 57 2.20 4.28 -5.80
CA GLY A 57 1.91 5.70 -5.68
C GLY A 57 1.76 6.12 -4.23
N GLN A 58 2.28 7.28 -3.87
CA GLN A 58 1.89 8.00 -2.63
C GLN A 58 1.19 9.29 -3.02
N ALA A 59 0.17 9.69 -2.27
CA ALA A 59 -0.48 10.98 -2.46
C ALA A 59 -0.99 11.52 -1.12
N VAL A 60 -0.96 12.84 -0.97
CA VAL A 60 -1.45 13.54 0.22
C VAL A 60 -2.76 14.26 -0.11
N LEU A 61 -3.77 14.06 0.72
CA LEU A 61 -5.07 14.70 0.62
C LEU A 61 -5.26 15.66 1.81
N GLU A 62 -5.47 16.93 1.49
CA GLU A 62 -5.49 18.05 2.44
C GLU A 62 -6.69 18.96 2.20
N GLY A 63 -7.12 19.66 3.24
CA GLY A 63 -8.21 20.64 3.18
C GLY A 63 -9.37 20.31 4.12
N PRO A 64 -10.29 21.26 4.32
CA PRO A 64 -11.49 21.03 5.12
C PRO A 64 -12.29 19.85 4.55
N ASP A 65 -12.75 18.97 5.43
CA ASP A 65 -13.56 17.81 5.08
C ASP A 65 -12.89 16.80 4.12
N ALA A 66 -11.55 16.78 4.04
CA ALA A 66 -10.80 15.84 3.19
C ALA A 66 -11.24 14.37 3.40
N ALA A 67 -11.45 13.96 4.65
CA ALA A 67 -11.95 12.64 5.00
C ALA A 67 -13.35 12.37 4.42
N ALA A 68 -14.28 13.29 4.60
CA ALA A 68 -15.64 13.18 4.06
C ALA A 68 -15.65 13.20 2.52
N ALA A 69 -14.73 13.97 1.91
CA ALA A 69 -14.59 14.03 0.46
C ALA A 69 -14.10 12.71 -0.14
N LEU A 70 -13.08 12.10 0.46
CA LEU A 70 -12.58 10.79 0.04
C LEU A 70 -13.62 9.69 0.27
N GLU A 71 -14.31 9.71 1.41
CA GLU A 71 -15.30 8.70 1.80
C GLU A 71 -16.49 8.58 0.82
N ARG A 72 -16.76 9.61 0.00
CA ARG A 72 -17.77 9.53 -1.07
C ARG A 72 -17.40 8.54 -2.17
N VAL A 73 -16.11 8.32 -2.43
CA VAL A 73 -15.64 7.47 -3.53
C VAL A 73 -15.00 6.17 -3.06
N VAL A 74 -14.90 5.95 -1.74
CA VAL A 74 -14.32 4.74 -1.17
C VAL A 74 -15.28 3.99 -0.24
N THR A 75 -15.05 2.69 -0.04
CA THR A 75 -15.91 1.83 0.79
C THR A 75 -15.61 1.89 2.29
N GLY A 76 -14.41 2.34 2.66
CA GLY A 76 -13.97 2.46 4.05
C GLY A 76 -14.57 3.68 4.72
N ASP A 77 -14.83 3.57 6.02
CA ASP A 77 -15.23 4.73 6.83
C ASP A 77 -13.97 5.55 7.19
N ILE A 78 -13.80 6.72 6.56
CA ILE A 78 -12.60 7.55 6.64
C ILE A 78 -12.79 8.65 7.67
N GLN A 79 -13.99 9.19 7.82
CA GLN A 79 -14.33 10.16 8.87
C GLN A 79 -14.17 9.57 10.28
N GLY A 80 -14.47 8.28 10.46
CA GLY A 80 -14.22 7.55 11.71
C GLY A 80 -12.76 7.12 11.93
N LEU A 81 -11.87 7.33 10.94
CA LEU A 81 -10.47 6.97 11.05
C LEU A 81 -9.74 7.98 11.95
N LYS A 82 -9.34 7.55 13.15
CA LYS A 82 -8.63 8.41 14.12
C LYS A 82 -7.22 8.78 13.63
N PRO A 83 -6.67 9.94 14.04
CA PRO A 83 -5.26 10.26 13.81
C PRO A 83 -4.31 9.15 14.27
N GLY A 84 -3.24 8.93 13.51
CA GLY A 84 -2.27 7.85 13.73
C GLY A 84 -2.80 6.46 13.38
N ARG A 85 -3.95 6.35 12.69
CA ARG A 85 -4.51 5.08 12.22
C ARG A 85 -4.53 5.04 10.70
N GLN A 86 -4.48 3.82 10.17
CA GLN A 86 -4.69 3.55 8.76
C GLN A 86 -5.79 2.52 8.52
N ARG A 87 -6.28 2.48 7.29
CA ARG A 87 -7.37 1.61 6.86
C ARG A 87 -7.21 1.24 5.39
N TYR A 88 -7.40 -0.04 5.11
CA TYR A 88 -7.60 -0.57 3.76
C TYR A 88 -9.01 -0.21 3.26
N THR A 89 -9.12 0.20 2.00
CA THR A 89 -10.38 0.57 1.38
C THR A 89 -10.37 0.31 -0.12
N LEU A 90 -11.55 0.24 -0.73
CA LEU A 90 -11.72 0.11 -2.17
C LEU A 90 -12.17 1.45 -2.75
N LEU A 91 -11.55 1.87 -3.84
CA LEU A 91 -11.96 3.00 -4.66
C LEU A 91 -12.98 2.51 -5.69
N MET A 92 -14.14 3.15 -5.74
CA MET A 92 -15.31 2.63 -6.47
C MET A 92 -15.62 3.44 -7.72
N ASN A 93 -16.20 2.79 -8.75
CA ASN A 93 -16.87 3.46 -9.86
C ASN A 93 -18.38 3.55 -9.62
N ALA A 94 -19.08 4.30 -10.48
CA ALA A 94 -20.52 4.51 -10.34
C ALA A 94 -21.36 3.23 -10.55
N GLN A 95 -20.79 2.19 -11.15
CA GLN A 95 -21.43 0.90 -11.40
C GLN A 95 -21.23 -0.10 -10.25
N GLY A 96 -20.50 0.27 -9.20
CA GLY A 96 -20.21 -0.60 -8.06
C GLY A 96 -19.01 -1.52 -8.26
N GLY A 97 -18.23 -1.33 -9.32
CA GLY A 97 -16.97 -2.02 -9.56
C GLY A 97 -15.77 -1.32 -8.91
N ILE A 98 -14.68 -2.06 -8.75
CA ILE A 98 -13.49 -1.62 -8.03
C ILE A 98 -12.51 -0.94 -9.00
N VAL A 99 -12.33 0.38 -8.86
CA VAL A 99 -11.35 1.16 -9.63
C VAL A 99 -9.92 0.85 -9.20
N ASP A 100 -9.71 0.71 -7.89
CA ASP A 100 -8.46 0.26 -7.27
C ASP A 100 -8.72 -0.10 -5.80
N ASP A 101 -7.75 -0.74 -5.15
CA ASP A 101 -7.69 -0.85 -3.70
C ASP A 101 -6.49 -0.10 -3.13
N LEU A 102 -6.66 0.55 -1.97
CA LEU A 102 -5.65 1.46 -1.44
C LEU A 102 -5.63 1.51 0.09
N MET A 103 -4.52 1.98 0.63
CA MET A 103 -4.37 2.29 2.05
C MET A 103 -4.55 3.78 2.30
N VAL A 104 -5.33 4.14 3.32
CA VAL A 104 -5.49 5.52 3.80
C VAL A 104 -4.98 5.60 5.23
N ALA A 105 -4.00 6.46 5.49
CA ALA A 105 -3.52 6.80 6.83
C ALA A 105 -3.95 8.21 7.21
N ASN A 106 -4.50 8.39 8.40
CA ASN A 106 -4.79 9.70 8.97
C ASN A 106 -3.59 10.19 9.78
N LEU A 107 -2.89 11.22 9.30
CA LEU A 107 -1.73 11.81 9.94
C LEU A 107 -2.09 12.95 10.92
N GLY A 108 -3.38 13.23 11.09
CA GLY A 108 -3.93 14.24 11.99
C GLY A 108 -4.40 15.48 11.26
N ASP A 109 -3.51 16.10 10.50
CA ASP A 109 -3.79 17.30 9.68
C ASP A 109 -4.18 16.97 8.23
N ARG A 110 -3.76 15.80 7.74
CA ARG A 110 -3.96 15.34 6.37
C ARG A 110 -4.11 13.82 6.28
N LEU A 111 -4.56 13.34 5.13
CA LEU A 111 -4.57 11.92 4.80
C LEU A 111 -3.43 11.58 3.85
N LEU A 112 -2.75 10.47 4.12
CA LEU A 112 -1.79 9.85 3.21
C LEU A 112 -2.46 8.64 2.54
N LEU A 113 -2.38 8.60 1.21
CA LEU A 113 -2.91 7.54 0.38
C LEU A 113 -1.74 6.76 -0.23
N VAL A 114 -1.80 5.44 -0.19
CA VAL A 114 -0.86 4.55 -0.89
C VAL A 114 -1.63 3.77 -1.95
N LEU A 115 -1.22 3.92 -3.21
CA LEU A 115 -1.94 3.54 -4.44
C LEU A 115 -1.17 2.47 -5.21
N ASN A 116 -1.86 1.61 -5.96
CA ASN A 116 -1.18 0.61 -6.78
C ASN A 116 -0.39 1.25 -7.94
N ALA A 117 0.78 0.70 -8.27
CA ALA A 117 1.68 1.28 -9.27
C ALA A 117 1.03 1.47 -10.66
N GLY A 118 0.29 0.46 -11.12
CA GLY A 118 -0.42 0.50 -12.41
C GLY A 118 -1.67 1.39 -12.42
N ARG A 119 -2.11 1.87 -11.25
CA ARG A 119 -3.38 2.60 -11.09
C ARG A 119 -3.24 4.01 -10.57
N LYS A 120 -2.14 4.35 -9.90
CA LYS A 120 -1.93 5.66 -9.24
C LYS A 120 -2.29 6.90 -10.06
N ASN A 121 -2.05 6.91 -11.37
CA ASN A 121 -2.45 8.02 -12.25
C ASN A 121 -3.98 8.07 -12.47
N VAL A 122 -4.60 6.91 -12.67
CA VAL A 122 -6.06 6.75 -12.79
C VAL A 122 -6.72 7.14 -11.47
N ASP A 123 -6.20 6.65 -10.34
CA ASP A 123 -6.79 6.90 -9.02
C ASP A 123 -6.73 8.37 -8.66
N VAL A 124 -5.60 9.03 -8.89
CA VAL A 124 -5.46 10.47 -8.66
C VAL A 124 -6.46 11.25 -9.49
N ALA A 125 -6.63 10.90 -10.78
CA ALA A 125 -7.60 11.57 -11.65
C ALA A 125 -9.05 11.31 -11.17
N HIS A 126 -9.37 10.07 -10.83
CA HIS A 126 -10.70 9.65 -10.37
C HIS A 126 -11.08 10.31 -9.05
N ILE A 127 -10.20 10.27 -8.04
CA ILE A 127 -10.43 10.92 -6.75
C ILE A 127 -10.60 12.43 -6.97
N ARG A 128 -9.68 13.07 -7.70
CA ARG A 128 -9.71 14.52 -7.95
C ARG A 128 -11.01 14.99 -8.62
N ALA A 129 -11.58 14.19 -9.52
CA ALA A 129 -12.86 14.50 -10.17
C ALA A 129 -14.04 14.60 -9.19
N HIS A 130 -13.92 14.01 -7.99
CA HIS A 130 -14.96 13.99 -6.96
C HIS A 130 -14.63 14.86 -5.74
N LEU A 131 -13.50 15.56 -5.73
CA LEU A 131 -13.12 16.46 -4.65
C LEU A 131 -13.77 17.85 -4.83
N PRO A 132 -14.18 18.51 -3.73
CA PRO A 132 -14.54 19.92 -3.78
C PRO A 132 -13.28 20.77 -4.02
N ALA A 133 -13.46 22.00 -4.51
CA ALA A 133 -12.35 22.92 -4.76
C ALA A 133 -11.51 23.28 -3.52
N THR A 134 -12.03 23.04 -2.32
CA THR A 134 -11.35 23.28 -1.04
C THR A 134 -10.42 22.15 -0.61
N VAL A 135 -10.46 20.99 -1.27
CA VAL A 135 -9.63 19.82 -0.93
C VAL A 135 -8.62 19.57 -2.05
N SER A 136 -7.34 19.49 -1.71
CA SER A 136 -6.25 19.24 -2.64
C SER A 136 -5.73 17.82 -2.52
N LEU A 137 -5.53 17.16 -3.67
CA LEU A 137 -4.83 15.88 -3.77
C LEU A 137 -3.50 16.07 -4.50
N THR A 138 -2.41 15.91 -3.75
CA THR A 138 -1.03 16.14 -4.18
C THR A 138 -0.30 14.81 -4.31
N PRO A 139 -0.02 14.33 -5.54
CA PRO A 139 0.82 13.15 -5.76
C PRO A 139 2.24 13.36 -5.24
N GLN A 140 2.83 12.29 -4.70
CA GLN A 140 4.20 12.21 -4.20
C GLN A 140 4.91 10.98 -4.79
N PHE A 141 4.81 10.81 -6.11
CA PHE A 141 5.34 9.63 -6.82
C PHE A 141 6.87 9.59 -6.91
N ASP A 142 7.53 10.63 -6.42
CA ASP A 142 8.98 10.78 -6.30
C ASP A 142 9.52 10.27 -4.96
N ARG A 143 8.66 9.82 -4.03
CA ARG A 143 9.07 9.23 -2.76
C ARG A 143 9.36 7.74 -2.88
N ALA A 144 10.24 7.25 -2.02
CA ALA A 144 10.45 5.82 -1.85
C ALA A 144 9.44 5.22 -0.86
N LEU A 145 9.22 3.92 -0.97
CA LEU A 145 8.44 3.12 -0.04
C LEU A 145 9.10 1.75 0.11
N LEU A 146 9.53 1.42 1.33
CA LEU A 146 10.13 0.13 1.66
C LEU A 146 9.17 -0.66 2.55
N ALA A 147 9.06 -1.97 2.35
CA ALA A 147 8.30 -2.84 3.24
C ALA A 147 9.24 -3.84 3.93
N LEU A 148 9.31 -3.78 5.25
CA LEU A 148 10.03 -4.74 6.09
C LEU A 148 9.03 -5.70 6.71
N GLN A 149 9.08 -6.97 6.34
CA GLN A 149 8.00 -7.93 6.56
C GLN A 149 8.53 -9.26 7.11
N GLY A 150 7.83 -9.86 8.06
CA GLY A 150 8.21 -11.12 8.69
C GLY A 150 8.21 -11.02 10.23
N PRO A 151 8.22 -12.16 10.94
CA PRO A 151 8.14 -12.20 12.40
C PRO A 151 9.24 -11.41 13.13
N GLU A 152 10.42 -11.24 12.51
CA GLU A 152 11.53 -10.47 13.09
C GLU A 152 11.47 -8.97 12.75
N ALA A 153 10.58 -8.53 11.86
CA ALA A 153 10.55 -7.15 11.35
C ALA A 153 10.41 -6.10 12.46
N GLY A 154 9.56 -6.36 13.46
CA GLY A 154 9.40 -5.47 14.61
C GLY A 154 10.66 -5.33 15.46
N ALA A 155 11.36 -6.43 15.72
CA ALA A 155 12.59 -6.40 16.50
C ALA A 155 13.75 -5.73 15.72
N VAL A 156 13.84 -5.98 14.42
CA VAL A 156 14.81 -5.32 13.53
C VAL A 156 14.56 -3.82 13.51
N LEU A 157 13.34 -3.37 13.21
CA LEU A 157 13.06 -1.93 13.10
C LEU A 157 13.18 -1.22 14.44
N ALA A 158 12.76 -1.86 15.54
CA ALA A 158 12.92 -1.31 16.89
C ALA A 158 14.40 -1.12 17.31
N SER A 159 15.33 -1.85 16.70
CA SER A 159 16.77 -1.65 16.94
C SER A 159 17.27 -0.33 16.34
N LEU A 160 16.58 0.21 15.33
CA LEU A 160 16.88 1.50 14.70
C LEU A 160 15.99 2.64 15.23
N ALA A 161 14.72 2.35 15.53
CA ALA A 161 13.76 3.28 16.13
C ALA A 161 12.94 2.59 17.22
N PRO A 162 13.38 2.64 18.49
CA PRO A 162 12.69 1.98 19.60
C PRO A 162 11.22 2.37 19.74
N GLU A 163 10.81 3.56 19.29
CA GLU A 163 9.41 3.99 19.42
C GLU A 163 8.42 3.20 18.54
N VAL A 164 8.91 2.46 17.53
CA VAL A 164 8.06 1.60 16.68
C VAL A 164 7.57 0.35 17.42
N ALA A 165 8.25 -0.07 18.50
CA ALA A 165 7.86 -1.23 19.29
C ALA A 165 6.46 -1.09 19.91
N ALA A 166 6.04 0.16 20.17
CA ALA A 166 4.73 0.47 20.71
C ALA A 166 3.62 0.55 19.64
N MET A 167 3.97 0.63 18.34
CA MET A 167 2.98 0.73 17.27
C MET A 167 2.20 -0.57 17.15
N ARG A 168 0.89 -0.49 17.01
CA ARG A 168 0.01 -1.64 16.78
C ARG A 168 -0.33 -1.78 15.30
N PHE A 169 -0.84 -2.94 14.91
CA PHE A 169 -1.34 -3.16 13.56
C PHE A 169 -2.32 -2.05 13.14
N MET A 170 -2.15 -1.56 11.91
CA MET A 170 -2.92 -0.45 11.34
C MET A 170 -2.75 0.89 12.07
N GLU A 171 -1.58 1.12 12.67
CA GLU A 171 -1.13 2.43 13.13
C GLU A 171 -0.13 3.05 12.14
N ALA A 172 -0.14 4.38 12.09
CA ALA A 172 0.73 5.21 11.28
C ALA A 172 1.41 6.25 12.18
N ARG A 173 2.68 6.56 11.89
CA ARG A 173 3.45 7.55 12.63
C ARG A 173 4.41 8.28 11.71
N GLU A 174 4.49 9.60 11.85
CA GLU A 174 5.61 10.38 11.31
C GLU A 174 6.69 10.51 12.37
N MET A 175 7.94 10.25 11.99
CA MET A 175 9.08 10.31 12.90
C MET A 175 10.40 10.48 12.16
N ALA A 176 11.49 10.67 12.91
CA ALA A 176 12.83 10.68 12.37
C ALA A 176 13.52 9.33 12.63
N LEU A 177 13.97 8.65 11.58
CA LEU A 177 14.77 7.44 11.66
C LEU A 177 16.21 7.78 11.27
N SER A 178 17.13 7.80 12.24
CA SER A 178 18.52 8.23 12.02
C SER A 178 18.66 9.62 11.37
N GLY A 179 17.73 10.53 11.67
CA GLY A 179 17.69 11.89 11.10
C GLY A 179 16.91 12.01 9.77
N ILE A 180 16.44 10.89 9.20
CA ILE A 180 15.62 10.87 8.00
C ILE A 180 14.15 11.01 8.40
N SER A 181 13.44 11.99 7.82
CA SER A 181 12.00 12.14 8.03
C SER A 181 11.25 11.01 7.30
N VAL A 182 10.57 10.17 8.07
CA VAL A 182 9.85 8.99 7.57
C VAL A 182 8.41 8.96 8.05
N THR A 183 7.55 8.38 7.23
CA THR A 183 6.21 7.93 7.63
C THR A 183 6.24 6.42 7.73
N ILE A 184 6.00 5.88 8.92
CA ILE A 184 5.98 4.44 9.19
C ILE A 184 4.55 4.01 9.42
N THR A 185 4.14 2.93 8.78
CA THR A 185 2.88 2.25 9.06
C THR A 185 3.15 0.80 9.46
N ARG A 186 2.40 0.25 10.42
CA ARG A 186 2.48 -1.19 10.76
C ARG A 186 1.40 -1.93 9.97
N SER A 187 1.73 -2.23 8.73
CA SER A 187 0.93 -2.97 7.74
C SER A 187 1.84 -3.78 6.84
N GLY A 188 1.22 -4.56 5.96
CA GLY A 188 1.95 -5.21 4.89
C GLY A 188 1.06 -6.04 4.00
N TYR A 189 1.71 -6.72 3.08
CA TYR A 189 1.09 -7.47 2.00
C TYR A 189 1.62 -8.91 1.95
N THR A 190 1.90 -9.49 3.12
CA THR A 190 2.56 -10.79 3.24
C THR A 190 1.82 -11.77 4.12
N GLY A 191 0.91 -11.31 5.00
CA GLY A 191 0.30 -12.13 6.05
C GLY A 191 1.14 -12.24 7.33
N GLU A 192 2.38 -11.75 7.31
CA GLU A 192 3.21 -11.61 8.51
C GLU A 192 3.02 -10.24 9.17
N ASP A 193 3.59 -10.10 10.38
CA ASP A 193 3.86 -8.77 10.95
C ASP A 193 4.87 -8.00 10.08
N GLY A 194 4.83 -6.67 10.16
CA GLY A 194 5.71 -5.85 9.35
C GLY A 194 5.33 -4.38 9.32
N PHE A 195 6.18 -3.63 8.62
CA PHE A 195 6.09 -2.20 8.49
C PHE A 195 6.27 -1.78 7.03
N GLU A 196 5.66 -0.66 6.68
CA GLU A 196 5.97 0.09 5.47
C GLU A 196 6.55 1.45 5.87
N ILE A 197 7.59 1.89 5.16
CA ILE A 197 8.41 3.04 5.51
C ILE A 197 8.49 3.93 4.29
N GLY A 198 7.72 5.03 4.31
CA GLY A 198 7.71 6.05 3.27
C GLY A 198 8.74 7.13 3.57
N LEU A 199 9.62 7.43 2.63
CA LEU A 199 10.78 8.32 2.83
C LEU A 199 11.19 9.07 1.55
N PRO A 200 11.98 10.16 1.66
CA PRO A 200 12.56 10.80 0.49
C PRO A 200 13.42 9.83 -0.32
N ALA A 201 13.30 9.84 -1.65
CA ALA A 201 14.02 8.89 -2.52
C ALA A 201 15.55 8.92 -2.34
N ALA A 202 16.12 10.10 -2.09
CA ALA A 202 17.56 10.27 -1.89
C ALA A 202 18.09 9.53 -0.64
N GLU A 203 17.23 9.25 0.34
CA GLU A 203 17.59 8.59 1.61
C GLU A 203 17.32 7.08 1.58
N ALA A 204 16.65 6.59 0.52
CA ALA A 204 16.17 5.22 0.42
C ALA A 204 17.31 4.19 0.47
N GLU A 205 18.39 4.42 -0.28
CA GLU A 205 19.51 3.48 -0.34
C GLU A 205 20.22 3.37 1.01
N GLY A 206 20.42 4.51 1.69
CA GLY A 206 21.03 4.54 3.01
C GLY A 206 20.25 3.70 4.02
N LEU A 207 18.93 3.89 4.08
CA LEU A 207 18.06 3.11 4.97
C LEU A 207 18.02 1.63 4.58
N ALA A 208 17.88 1.31 3.28
CA ALA A 208 17.84 -0.07 2.82
C ALA A 208 19.11 -0.84 3.19
N ARG A 209 20.29 -0.22 3.01
CA ARG A 209 21.58 -0.81 3.42
C ARG A 209 21.68 -0.98 4.93
N ALA A 210 21.19 -0.01 5.71
CA ALA A 210 21.18 -0.11 7.17
C ALA A 210 20.32 -1.29 7.67
N LEU A 211 19.15 -1.50 7.05
CA LEU A 211 18.29 -2.65 7.34
C LEU A 211 18.95 -3.98 6.92
N LEU A 212 19.51 -4.04 5.71
CA LEU A 212 20.18 -5.23 5.18
C LEU A 212 21.49 -5.60 5.91
N ALA A 213 22.02 -4.70 6.75
CA ALA A 213 23.17 -4.99 7.59
C ALA A 213 22.81 -5.89 8.81
N ASP A 214 21.53 -5.96 9.18
CA ASP A 214 21.06 -6.93 10.17
C ASP A 214 20.97 -8.31 9.52
N ALA A 215 21.65 -9.31 10.10
CA ALA A 215 21.72 -10.67 9.56
C ALA A 215 20.35 -11.37 9.43
N ARG A 216 19.32 -10.85 10.09
CA ARG A 216 17.94 -11.35 9.99
C ARG A 216 17.21 -10.88 8.74
N VAL A 217 17.73 -9.85 8.07
CA VAL A 217 17.08 -9.19 6.94
C VAL A 217 17.69 -9.64 5.62
N LYS A 218 16.86 -10.05 4.68
CA LYS A 218 17.26 -10.30 3.28
C LYS A 218 16.38 -9.51 2.31
N PRO A 219 16.90 -9.14 1.13
CA PRO A 219 16.06 -8.55 0.10
C PRO A 219 15.12 -9.62 -0.48
N ALA A 220 13.90 -9.21 -0.86
CA ALA A 220 12.94 -10.09 -1.51
C ALA A 220 12.25 -9.37 -2.68
N GLY A 221 12.07 -10.10 -3.78
CA GLY A 221 11.53 -9.58 -5.03
C GLY A 221 10.01 -9.77 -5.17
N LEU A 222 9.49 -9.33 -6.32
CA LEU A 222 8.07 -9.37 -6.66
C LEU A 222 7.50 -10.79 -6.68
N GLY A 223 8.28 -11.80 -7.05
CA GLY A 223 7.80 -13.18 -7.06
C GLY A 223 7.50 -13.72 -5.66
N ALA A 224 8.37 -13.42 -4.68
CA ALA A 224 8.11 -13.74 -3.29
C ALA A 224 6.89 -12.95 -2.77
N ARG A 225 6.80 -11.65 -3.09
CA ARG A 225 5.65 -10.81 -2.73
C ARG A 225 4.31 -11.39 -3.22
N ASP A 226 4.24 -11.83 -4.48
CA ASP A 226 3.02 -12.42 -5.06
C ASP A 226 2.65 -13.77 -4.42
N SER A 227 3.64 -14.60 -4.09
CA SER A 227 3.36 -15.85 -3.38
C SER A 227 2.85 -15.62 -1.94
N LEU A 228 3.46 -14.68 -1.20
CA LEU A 228 3.12 -14.39 0.19
C LEU A 228 1.70 -13.81 0.32
N ARG A 229 1.35 -12.84 -0.54
CA ARG A 229 0.01 -12.22 -0.54
C ARG A 229 -1.07 -13.23 -0.91
N LEU A 230 -0.78 -14.14 -1.84
CA LEU A 230 -1.73 -15.15 -2.31
C LEU A 230 -2.06 -16.13 -1.18
N GLU A 231 -1.05 -16.59 -0.45
CA GLU A 231 -1.25 -17.42 0.75
C GLU A 231 -2.04 -16.68 1.84
N ALA A 232 -1.82 -15.39 2.00
CA ALA A 232 -2.54 -14.55 2.95
C ALA A 232 -3.99 -14.21 2.50
N GLY A 233 -4.40 -14.59 1.29
CA GLY A 233 -5.71 -14.28 0.73
C GLY A 233 -5.91 -12.80 0.41
N LEU A 234 -4.82 -12.07 0.10
CA LEU A 234 -4.87 -10.65 -0.24
C LEU A 234 -5.03 -10.44 -1.75
N PRO A 235 -5.94 -9.55 -2.19
CA PRO A 235 -6.25 -9.35 -3.61
C PRO A 235 -5.14 -8.57 -4.31
N LEU A 236 -4.96 -8.82 -5.61
CA LEU A 236 -4.11 -8.04 -6.50
C LEU A 236 -4.98 -7.43 -7.60
N TYR A 237 -4.95 -6.10 -7.73
CA TYR A 237 -5.63 -5.40 -8.81
C TYR A 237 -5.17 -5.88 -10.19
N GLY A 238 -6.12 -6.07 -11.10
CA GLY A 238 -5.90 -6.57 -12.47
C GLY A 238 -5.89 -8.10 -12.57
N ASN A 239 -5.72 -8.81 -11.45
CA ASN A 239 -5.80 -10.27 -11.41
C ASN A 239 -7.06 -10.74 -10.66
N ASP A 240 -7.28 -10.24 -9.45
CA ASP A 240 -8.35 -10.70 -8.57
C ASP A 240 -9.55 -9.73 -8.55
N ILE A 241 -9.27 -8.43 -8.71
CA ILE A 241 -10.23 -7.34 -8.70
C ILE A 241 -9.99 -6.39 -9.88
N ASP A 242 -11.08 -5.83 -10.39
CA ASP A 242 -11.09 -4.86 -11.48
C ASP A 242 -12.39 -4.06 -11.46
N GLU A 243 -12.53 -3.15 -12.44
CA GLU A 243 -13.68 -2.25 -12.56
C GLU A 243 -15.01 -2.95 -12.89
N THR A 244 -14.99 -4.24 -13.22
CA THR A 244 -16.18 -5.06 -13.50
C THR A 244 -16.60 -5.90 -12.30
N ARG A 245 -15.76 -6.01 -11.27
CA ARG A 245 -16.00 -6.85 -10.10
C ARG A 245 -16.43 -6.03 -8.90
N ASP A 246 -17.52 -6.45 -8.26
CA ASP A 246 -18.02 -5.80 -7.05
C ASP A 246 -17.30 -6.33 -5.78
N PRO A 247 -17.24 -5.52 -4.70
CA PRO A 247 -16.58 -5.90 -3.44
C PRO A 247 -17.14 -7.15 -2.76
N ILE A 248 -18.43 -7.46 -2.93
CA ILE A 248 -19.06 -8.61 -2.27
C ILE A 248 -18.66 -9.90 -2.99
N ALA A 249 -18.78 -9.92 -4.32
CA ALA A 249 -18.36 -11.06 -5.14
C ALA A 249 -16.85 -11.30 -5.09
N ALA A 250 -16.06 -10.26 -4.85
CA ALA A 250 -14.62 -10.37 -4.63
C ALA A 250 -14.23 -10.88 -3.23
N GLY A 251 -15.19 -11.14 -2.33
CA GLY A 251 -14.90 -11.53 -0.94
C GLY A 251 -14.35 -10.39 -0.07
N LEU A 252 -14.40 -9.15 -0.56
CA LEU A 252 -13.86 -7.95 0.09
C LEU A 252 -14.92 -7.17 0.88
N GLY A 253 -16.00 -7.83 1.28
CA GLY A 253 -17.04 -7.22 2.12
C GLY A 253 -16.51 -6.71 3.47
N PHE A 254 -15.33 -7.15 3.93
CA PHE A 254 -14.66 -6.61 5.12
C PHE A 254 -14.12 -5.18 4.92
N ALA A 255 -13.84 -4.78 3.67
CA ALA A 255 -13.35 -3.44 3.33
C ALA A 255 -14.47 -2.38 3.25
N ILE A 256 -15.73 -2.79 3.42
CA ILE A 256 -16.86 -1.89 3.53
C ILE A 256 -17.10 -1.57 5.01
N GLY A 257 -16.89 -0.31 5.39
CA GLY A 257 -17.03 0.15 6.77
C GLY A 257 -18.43 -0.15 7.33
N LYS A 258 -18.53 -0.44 8.63
CA LYS A 258 -19.81 -0.80 9.27
C LYS A 258 -20.88 0.29 9.08
N THR A 259 -20.51 1.56 9.27
CA THR A 259 -21.38 2.72 9.03
C THR A 259 -21.79 2.80 7.57
N ARG A 260 -20.85 2.55 6.65
CA ARG A 260 -21.08 2.51 5.19
C ARG A 260 -22.08 1.44 4.79
N LYS A 261 -22.08 0.25 5.42
CA LYS A 261 -23.08 -0.80 5.16
C LYS A 261 -24.50 -0.44 5.62
N MET A 262 -24.66 0.54 6.51
CA MET A 262 -25.99 0.98 6.96
C MET A 262 -26.63 1.94 5.95
N GLY A 263 -25.81 2.77 5.28
CA GLY A 263 -26.28 3.79 4.34
C GLY A 263 -26.06 3.47 2.86
N TRP A 264 -25.05 2.66 2.53
CA TRP A 264 -24.53 2.44 1.17
C TRP A 264 -24.22 3.77 0.43
N ASP A 265 -23.78 4.77 1.18
CA ASP A 265 -23.69 6.18 0.80
C ASP A 265 -22.33 6.54 0.16
N PHE A 266 -21.82 5.66 -0.70
CA PHE A 266 -20.62 5.85 -1.52
C PHE A 266 -20.94 5.67 -3.01
N LEU A 267 -20.03 6.10 -3.88
CA LEU A 267 -20.12 5.94 -5.31
C LEU A 267 -20.32 4.46 -5.68
N GLY A 268 -21.40 4.17 -6.41
CA GLY A 268 -21.78 2.79 -6.77
C GLY A 268 -22.40 1.97 -5.64
N GLY A 269 -22.67 2.56 -4.48
CA GLY A 269 -23.16 1.86 -3.29
C GLY A 269 -24.49 1.12 -3.48
N ASP A 270 -25.43 1.68 -4.25
CA ASP A 270 -26.71 1.01 -4.57
C ASP A 270 -26.51 -0.29 -5.35
N ALA A 271 -25.56 -0.32 -6.29
CA ALA A 271 -25.23 -1.53 -7.04
C ALA A 271 -24.61 -2.60 -6.13
N VAL A 272 -23.68 -2.21 -5.25
CA VAL A 272 -23.06 -3.13 -4.29
C VAL A 272 -24.11 -3.66 -3.28
N ARG A 273 -25.04 -2.80 -2.84
CA ARG A 273 -26.15 -3.20 -1.97
C ARG A 273 -27.02 -4.28 -2.61
N ALA A 274 -27.36 -4.12 -3.89
CA ALA A 274 -28.18 -5.10 -4.60
C ALA A 274 -27.53 -6.49 -4.62
N VAL A 275 -26.20 -6.55 -4.84
CA VAL A 275 -25.44 -7.82 -4.77
C VAL A 275 -25.40 -8.37 -3.34
N HIS A 276 -25.14 -7.52 -2.34
CA HIS A 276 -25.13 -7.91 -0.94
C HIS A 276 -26.46 -8.52 -0.48
N ASP A 277 -27.59 -7.90 -0.83
CA ASP A 277 -28.90 -8.34 -0.40
C ASP A 277 -29.30 -9.65 -1.11
N ALA A 278 -28.93 -9.81 -2.38
CA ALA A 278 -29.14 -11.05 -3.13
C ALA A 278 -28.34 -12.24 -2.58
N ALA A 279 -27.11 -12.02 -2.11
CA ALA A 279 -26.27 -13.07 -1.52
C ALA A 279 -26.79 -13.61 -0.16
N ARG A 280 -27.80 -12.96 0.42
CA ARG A 280 -28.37 -13.29 1.74
C ARG A 280 -29.80 -13.81 1.67
N ALA A 281 -30.42 -13.79 0.50
CA ALA A 281 -31.74 -14.35 0.23
C ALA A 281 -31.62 -15.87 -0.02
#